data_AF-V6JXX9-F1
#
_entry.id   AF-V6JXX9-F1
#
_cell.length_a   1.000
_cell.length_b   1.000
_cell.length_c   1.000
_cell.angle_alpha   90.00
_cell.angle_beta   90.00
_cell.angle_gamma   90.00
#
_symmetry.space_group_name_H-M   'P 1'
#
loop_
_entity.id
_entity.type
_entity.pdbx_description
1 polymer ?
#
loop_
_entity_poly.entity_id
_entity_poly.type
_entity_poly.pdbx_seq_one_letter_code
_entity_poly.pdbx_strand_id
1 'polypeptide(L)'
;DRGLRGLLQVGLPVLEGALERSVALAAAMEARGYGRSAEVPARVRRTTAALTLGGLLGVCAGTYGLLTAEGGTYGIPLLLAGAGAALAGLRLGGRRSLRTRYRPDPWDTRAWLVAGSGVAVAALLTLAAARDPEGLHPGVVPLVAPALPLWPAAATLLALLPALVVPQDSKEPPS
;
A
#
# COMPACT_ATOMS: atom_id res chain seq x y z
N ASP A 1 2.21 -44.45 -8.32
CA ASP A 1 0.91 -43.84 -8.69
C ASP A 1 0.34 -42.89 -7.63
N ARG A 2 1.16 -41.98 -7.10
CA ARG A 2 0.82 -41.06 -6.00
C ARG A 2 1.43 -39.71 -6.32
N GLY A 3 0.63 -38.65 -6.33
CA GLY A 3 1.07 -37.30 -6.67
C GLY A 3 -0.11 -36.46 -7.14
N LEU A 4 -0.34 -36.40 -8.46
CA LEU A 4 -1.35 -35.50 -9.04
C LEU A 4 -2.81 -35.90 -8.79
N ARG A 5 -3.17 -37.18 -8.97
CA ARG A 5 -4.55 -37.65 -8.78
C ARG A 5 -5.00 -37.57 -7.31
N GLY A 6 -4.10 -37.82 -6.36
CA GLY A 6 -4.37 -37.67 -4.94
C GLY A 6 -4.57 -36.20 -4.52
N LEU A 7 -3.76 -35.29 -5.07
CA LEU A 7 -3.92 -33.85 -4.87
C LEU A 7 -5.22 -33.33 -5.49
N LEU A 8 -5.61 -33.81 -6.67
CA LEU A 8 -6.90 -33.48 -7.28
C LEU A 8 -8.07 -34.00 -6.45
N GLN A 9 -7.97 -35.23 -5.93
CA GLN A 9 -9.04 -35.84 -5.13
C GLN A 9 -9.26 -35.13 -3.78
N VAL A 10 -8.21 -34.54 -3.20
CA VAL A 10 -8.31 -33.73 -1.97
C VAL A 10 -8.58 -32.24 -2.27
N GLY A 11 -8.11 -31.73 -3.42
CA GLY A 11 -8.27 -30.33 -3.80
C GLY A 11 -9.64 -29.98 -4.36
N LEU A 12 -10.28 -30.90 -5.11
CA LEU A 12 -11.59 -30.66 -5.73
C LEU A 12 -12.68 -30.29 -4.70
N PRO A 13 -12.84 -31.00 -3.57
CA PRO A 13 -13.86 -30.65 -2.56
C PRO A 13 -13.61 -29.29 -1.90
N VAL A 14 -12.34 -28.91 -1.76
CA VAL A 14 -11.96 -27.62 -1.16
C VAL A 14 -12.27 -26.47 -2.13
N LEU A 15 -11.97 -26.64 -3.42
CA LEU A 15 -12.30 -25.66 -4.44
C LEU A 15 -13.82 -25.51 -4.58
N GLU A 16 -14.56 -26.61 -4.57
CA GLU A 16 -16.03 -26.60 -4.61
C GLU A 16 -16.61 -25.86 -3.40
N GLY A 17 -16.17 -26.18 -2.18
CA GLY A 17 -16.61 -25.48 -0.97
C GLY A 17 -16.18 -24.01 -0.93
N ALA A 18 -15.02 -23.66 -1.48
CA ALA A 18 -14.58 -22.27 -1.61
C ALA A 18 -15.41 -21.51 -2.66
N LEU A 19 -15.75 -22.15 -3.78
CA LEU A 19 -16.57 -21.59 -4.85
C LEU A 19 -18.01 -21.37 -4.38
N GLU A 20 -18.65 -22.37 -3.76
CA GLU A 20 -20.00 -22.22 -3.20
C GLU A 20 -20.06 -21.07 -2.20
N ARG A 21 -19.07 -20.97 -1.32
CA ARG A 21 -19.00 -19.88 -0.33
C ARG A 21 -18.76 -18.53 -0.97
N SER A 22 -17.94 -18.47 -2.02
CA SER A 22 -17.69 -17.25 -2.79
C SER A 22 -18.92 -16.81 -3.59
N VAL A 23 -19.66 -17.76 -4.17
CA VAL A 23 -20.92 -17.52 -4.89
C VAL A 23 -22.00 -17.07 -3.93
N ALA A 24 -22.13 -17.73 -2.77
CA ALA A 24 -23.06 -17.32 -1.73
C ALA A 24 -22.75 -15.91 -1.21
N LEU A 25 -21.47 -15.59 -1.02
CA LEU A 25 -21.02 -14.25 -0.65
C LEU A 25 -21.34 -13.23 -1.75
N ALA A 26 -21.05 -13.55 -3.01
CA ALA A 26 -21.33 -12.68 -4.15
C ALA A 26 -22.83 -12.39 -4.27
N ALA A 27 -23.67 -13.42 -4.15
CA ALA A 27 -25.13 -13.28 -4.15
C ALA A 27 -25.62 -12.42 -2.98
N ALA A 28 -25.05 -12.60 -1.77
CA ALA A 28 -25.36 -11.75 -0.62
C ALA A 28 -24.93 -10.29 -0.84
N MET A 29 -23.81 -10.05 -1.55
CA MET A 29 -23.36 -8.71 -1.93
C MET A 29 -24.29 -8.07 -2.96
N GLU A 30 -24.71 -8.82 -3.98
CA GLU A 30 -25.69 -8.37 -4.99
C GLU A 30 -27.02 -7.99 -4.34
N ALA A 31 -27.53 -8.81 -3.41
CA ALA A 31 -28.76 -8.55 -2.67
C ALA A 31 -28.67 -7.28 -1.80
N ARG A 32 -27.51 -6.99 -1.22
CA ARG A 32 -27.24 -5.74 -0.47
C ARG A 32 -27.06 -4.52 -1.39
N GLY A 33 -27.11 -4.70 -2.71
CA GLY A 33 -27.00 -3.63 -3.70
C GLY A 33 -25.58 -3.35 -4.18
N TYR A 34 -24.56 -4.13 -3.77
CA TYR A 34 -23.18 -3.97 -4.23
C TYR A 34 -22.99 -4.37 -5.70
N GLY A 35 -23.91 -5.14 -6.29
CA GLY A 35 -23.93 -5.47 -7.72
C GLY A 35 -24.42 -4.33 -8.61
N ARG A 36 -25.17 -3.37 -8.04
CA ARG A 36 -25.56 -2.15 -8.74
C ARG A 36 -24.37 -1.20 -8.72
N SER A 37 -23.46 -1.40 -9.67
CA SER A 37 -22.47 -0.38 -9.99
C SER A 37 -23.22 0.94 -10.11
N ALA A 38 -22.88 1.88 -9.24
CA ALA A 38 -23.31 3.26 -9.41
C ALA A 38 -23.18 3.64 -10.88
N GLU A 39 -24.20 4.27 -11.46
CA GLU A 39 -24.15 4.79 -12.84
C GLU A 39 -23.09 5.89 -12.93
N VAL A 40 -21.84 5.48 -12.85
CA VAL A 40 -20.67 6.33 -12.93
C VAL A 40 -20.28 6.30 -14.40
N PRO A 41 -20.17 7.47 -15.04
CA PRO A 41 -19.77 7.55 -16.43
C PRO A 41 -18.52 6.69 -16.70
N ALA A 42 -18.54 5.89 -17.76
CA ALA A 42 -17.44 4.95 -18.06
C ALA A 42 -16.07 5.66 -18.14
N ARG A 43 -16.05 6.93 -18.58
CA ARG A 43 -14.85 7.79 -18.61
C ARG A 43 -14.26 8.01 -17.20
N VAL A 44 -15.12 8.23 -16.22
CA VAL A 44 -14.75 8.46 -14.82
C VAL A 44 -14.21 7.15 -14.22
N ARG A 45 -14.85 6.01 -14.49
CA ARG A 45 -14.33 4.68 -14.11
C ARG A 45 -12.94 4.41 -14.69
N ARG A 46 -12.77 4.59 -15.99
CA ARG A 46 -11.50 4.35 -16.71
C ARG A 46 -10.39 5.29 -16.24
N THR A 47 -10.67 6.58 -16.02
CA THR A 47 -9.67 7.54 -15.53
C THR A 47 -9.16 7.20 -14.14
N THR A 48 -10.01 6.73 -13.22
CA THR A 48 -9.51 6.24 -11.92
C THR A 48 -8.66 5.00 -12.08
N ALA A 49 -9.11 4.01 -12.86
CA ALA A 49 -8.32 2.80 -13.07
C ALA A 49 -6.95 3.13 -13.68
N ALA A 50 -6.92 4.02 -14.68
CA ALA A 50 -5.69 4.50 -15.30
C ALA A 50 -4.81 5.27 -14.31
N LEU A 51 -5.37 6.16 -13.49
CA LEU A 51 -4.63 6.91 -12.48
C LEU A 51 -4.07 6.01 -11.38
N THR A 52 -4.82 5.02 -10.91
CA THR A 52 -4.36 4.09 -9.87
C THR A 52 -3.30 3.13 -10.40
N LEU A 53 -3.51 2.53 -11.58
CA LEU A 53 -2.55 1.62 -12.19
C LEU A 53 -1.30 2.37 -12.65
N GLY A 54 -1.47 3.52 -13.30
CA GLY A 54 -0.36 4.37 -13.73
C GLY A 54 0.41 4.93 -12.54
N GLY A 55 -0.27 5.31 -11.46
CA GLY A 55 0.37 5.73 -10.22
C GLY A 55 1.19 4.62 -9.56
N LEU A 56 0.64 3.41 -9.47
CA LEU A 56 1.35 2.24 -8.95
C LEU A 56 2.59 1.91 -9.78
N LEU A 57 2.46 1.89 -11.11
CA LEU A 57 3.59 1.69 -12.03
C LEU A 57 4.64 2.80 -11.90
N GLY A 58 4.21 4.05 -11.73
CA GLY A 58 5.09 5.20 -11.49
C GLY A 58 5.85 5.09 -10.17
N VAL A 59 5.21 4.60 -9.11
CA VAL A 59 5.88 4.31 -7.84
C VAL A 59 6.89 3.18 -8.01
N CYS A 60 6.54 2.09 -8.70
CA CYS A 60 7.48 1.00 -8.98
C CYS A 60 8.70 1.49 -9.78
N ALA A 61 8.48 2.24 -10.86
CA ALA A 61 9.54 2.78 -11.69
C ALA A 61 10.37 3.84 -10.97
N GLY A 62 9.75 4.69 -10.15
CA GLY A 62 10.43 5.69 -9.33
C GLY A 62 11.32 5.07 -8.26
N THR A 63 10.84 4.04 -7.56
CA THR A 63 11.62 3.27 -6.59
C THR A 63 12.79 2.57 -7.27
N TYR A 64 12.57 1.99 -8.46
CA TYR A 64 13.64 1.40 -9.26
C TYR A 64 14.69 2.45 -9.68
N GLY A 65 14.25 3.64 -10.10
CA GLY A 65 15.12 4.77 -10.44
C GLY A 65 15.92 5.30 -9.25
N LEU A 66 15.36 5.24 -8.04
CA LEU A 66 16.09 5.56 -6.80
C LEU A 66 17.16 4.52 -6.43
N LEU A 67 16.99 3.27 -6.85
CA LEU A 67 17.92 2.17 -6.58
C LEU A 67 19.05 2.03 -7.61
N THR A 68 18.96 2.71 -8.76
CA THR A 68 20.00 2.66 -9.79
C THR A 68 21.00 3.80 -9.64
N ALA A 69 22.29 3.52 -9.88
CA ALA A 69 23.41 4.43 -9.63
C ALA A 69 23.34 5.77 -10.40
N GLU A 70 22.65 5.78 -11.55
CA GLU A 70 22.47 6.97 -12.41
C GLU A 70 21.09 7.63 -12.26
N GLY A 71 20.18 7.03 -11.49
CA GLY A 71 18.75 7.38 -11.51
C GLY A 71 18.31 8.42 -10.48
N GLY A 72 19.23 8.94 -9.65
CA GLY A 72 18.93 9.87 -8.56
C GLY A 72 18.18 11.14 -8.99
N THR A 73 18.39 11.63 -10.22
CA THR A 73 17.72 12.83 -10.75
C THR A 73 16.30 12.59 -11.24
N TYR A 74 15.97 11.39 -11.72
CA TYR A 74 14.65 11.07 -12.30
C TYR A 74 13.78 10.20 -11.38
N GLY A 75 14.36 9.46 -10.43
CA GLY A 75 13.64 8.57 -9.52
C GLY A 75 12.67 9.30 -8.58
N ILE A 76 13.12 10.40 -7.96
CA ILE A 76 12.29 11.23 -7.07
C ILE A 76 11.09 11.86 -7.79
N PRO A 77 11.26 12.61 -8.90
CA PRO A 77 10.12 13.23 -9.58
C PRO A 77 9.14 12.17 -10.13
N LEU A 78 9.64 11.03 -10.62
CA LEU A 78 8.80 9.93 -11.09
C LEU A 78 8.00 9.27 -9.95
N LEU A 79 8.62 9.08 -8.79
CA LEU A 79 7.97 8.54 -7.60
C LEU A 79 6.89 9.50 -7.07
N LEU A 80 7.17 10.81 -7.03
CA LEU A 80 6.19 11.84 -6.64
C LEU A 80 5.02 11.91 -7.62
N ALA A 81 5.30 11.85 -8.93
CA ALA A 81 4.25 11.81 -9.95
C ALA A 81 3.39 10.55 -9.83
N GLY A 82 4.01 9.38 -9.60
CA GLY A 82 3.32 8.10 -9.38
C GLY A 82 2.43 8.13 -8.14
N ALA A 83 2.96 8.61 -7.01
CA ALA A 83 2.20 8.76 -5.77
C ALA A 83 1.03 9.74 -5.94
N GLY A 84 1.26 10.88 -6.59
CA GLY A 84 0.22 11.87 -6.90
C GLY A 84 -0.89 11.30 -7.78
N ALA A 85 -0.54 10.54 -8.81
CA ALA A 85 -1.51 9.86 -9.66
C ALA A 85 -2.33 8.80 -8.88
N ALA A 86 -1.69 8.02 -8.02
CA ALA A 86 -2.38 7.03 -7.18
C ALA A 86 -3.36 7.69 -6.20
N LEU A 87 -2.93 8.76 -5.50
CA LEU A 87 -3.77 9.56 -4.61
C LEU A 87 -4.95 10.20 -5.33
N ALA A 88 -4.72 10.75 -6.52
CA ALA A 88 -5.78 11.32 -7.36
C ALA A 88 -6.78 10.24 -7.78
N GLY A 89 -6.30 9.06 -8.19
CA GLY A 89 -7.13 7.90 -8.51
C GLY A 89 -8.00 7.46 -7.34
N LEU A 90 -7.42 7.33 -6.14
CA LEU A 90 -8.11 6.97 -4.90
C LEU A 90 -9.11 8.04 -4.46
N ARG A 91 -8.77 9.33 -4.51
CA ARG A 91 -9.70 10.44 -4.19
C ARG A 91 -10.87 10.49 -5.15
N LEU A 92 -10.62 10.32 -6.46
CA LEU A 92 -11.71 10.22 -7.44
C LEU A 92 -12.55 8.97 -7.22
N GLY A 93 -11.95 7.86 -6.79
CA GLY A 93 -12.61 6.60 -6.46
C GLY A 93 -13.52 6.70 -5.23
N GLY A 94 -13.03 7.30 -4.14
CA GLY A 94 -13.77 7.44 -2.88
C GLY A 94 -15.01 8.33 -2.97
N ARG A 95 -15.00 9.33 -3.86
CA ARG A 95 -16.17 10.17 -4.17
C ARG A 95 -17.32 9.42 -4.86
N ARG A 96 -17.14 8.14 -5.21
CA ARG A 96 -18.11 7.33 -5.99
C ARG A 96 -18.93 6.37 -5.14
N SER A 97 -18.74 6.34 -3.83
CA SER A 97 -19.57 5.52 -2.95
C SER A 97 -21.00 6.07 -2.97
N LEU A 98 -21.89 5.35 -3.65
CA LEU A 98 -23.31 5.70 -3.71
C LEU A 98 -23.88 5.67 -2.29
N ARG A 99 -24.37 6.84 -1.89
CA ARG A 99 -25.05 7.13 -0.63
C ARG A 99 -25.93 5.97 -0.14
N THR A 100 -25.49 5.32 0.93
CA THR A 100 -26.34 4.77 1.98
C THR A 100 -25.90 5.38 3.29
N ARG A 101 -26.33 6.63 3.53
CA ARG A 101 -26.16 7.41 4.78
C ARG A 101 -24.88 7.06 5.58
N TYR A 102 -23.71 7.18 4.94
CA TYR A 102 -22.42 7.05 5.61
C TYR A 102 -22.19 8.34 6.42
N ARG A 103 -21.96 8.22 7.72
CA ARG A 103 -21.40 9.32 8.53
C ARG A 103 -19.91 9.35 8.18
N PRO A 104 -19.42 10.37 7.44
CA PRO A 104 -18.01 10.41 7.08
C PRO A 104 -17.20 10.40 8.35
N ASP A 105 -16.35 9.40 8.51
CA ASP A 105 -15.35 9.45 9.56
C ASP A 105 -14.33 10.51 9.14
N PRO A 106 -14.22 11.64 9.85
CA PRO A 106 -13.30 12.69 9.47
C PRO A 106 -11.86 12.16 9.54
N TRP A 107 -10.99 12.71 8.70
CA TRP A 107 -9.57 12.42 8.75
C TRP A 107 -9.01 12.87 10.10
N ASP A 108 -8.94 11.95 11.05
CA ASP A 108 -8.57 12.27 12.42
C ASP A 108 -7.09 12.71 12.49
N THR A 109 -6.77 13.44 13.54
CA THR A 109 -5.41 13.78 13.97
C THR A 109 -4.49 12.55 13.96
N ARG A 110 -4.99 11.37 14.35
CA ARG A 110 -4.25 10.10 14.27
C ARG A 110 -3.89 9.73 12.83
N ALA A 111 -4.82 9.87 11.88
CA ALA A 111 -4.55 9.61 10.47
C ALA A 111 -3.54 10.60 9.89
N TRP A 112 -3.52 11.86 10.35
CA TRP A 112 -2.47 12.83 10.02
C TRP A 112 -1.11 12.47 10.63
N LEU A 113 -1.08 11.98 11.86
CA LEU A 113 0.17 11.54 12.51
C LEU A 113 0.78 10.33 11.80
N VAL A 114 -0.03 9.36 11.40
CA VAL A 114 0.45 8.17 10.65
C VAL A 114 0.93 8.55 9.25
N ALA A 115 0.17 9.38 8.52
CA ALA A 115 0.60 9.86 7.22
C ALA A 115 1.87 10.73 7.32
N GLY A 116 1.92 11.61 8.31
CA GLY A 116 3.04 12.50 8.58
C GLY A 116 4.30 11.76 9.00
N SER A 117 4.20 10.72 9.83
CA SER A 117 5.36 9.91 10.23
C SER A 117 5.97 9.18 9.03
N GLY A 118 5.14 8.57 8.18
CA GLY A 118 5.62 7.91 6.95
C GLY A 118 6.33 8.88 5.99
N VAL A 119 5.75 10.06 5.77
CA VAL A 119 6.37 11.10 4.93
C VAL A 119 7.67 11.63 5.54
N ALA A 120 7.70 11.86 6.86
CA ALA A 120 8.90 12.32 7.56
C ALA A 120 10.03 11.29 7.46
N VAL A 121 9.74 10.01 7.67
CA VAL A 121 10.73 8.93 7.54
C VAL A 121 11.26 8.83 6.11
N ALA A 122 10.35 8.85 5.12
CA ALA A 122 10.75 8.82 3.71
C ALA A 122 11.69 9.99 3.35
N ALA A 123 11.33 11.21 3.78
CA ALA A 123 12.13 12.42 3.55
C ALA A 123 13.48 12.39 4.27
N LEU A 124 13.51 11.94 5.54
CA LEU A 124 14.74 11.85 6.32
C LEU A 124 15.69 10.80 5.73
N LEU A 125 15.18 9.66 5.27
CA LEU A 125 16.00 8.64 4.61
C LEU A 125 16.50 9.08 3.23
N THR A 126 15.70 9.80 2.44
CA THR A 126 16.19 10.39 1.17
C THR A 126 17.25 11.46 1.42
N LEU A 127 17.07 12.29 2.45
CA LEU A 127 18.05 13.29 2.84
C LEU A 127 19.34 12.64 3.35
N ALA A 128 19.24 11.57 4.15
CA ALA A 128 20.40 10.81 4.62
C ALA A 128 21.16 10.18 3.44
N ALA A 129 20.45 9.58 2.48
CA ALA A 129 21.05 9.03 1.26
C ALA A 129 21.72 10.09 0.38
N ALA A 130 21.17 11.31 0.34
CA ALA A 130 21.75 12.42 -0.43
C ALA A 130 22.94 13.11 0.26
N ARG A 131 22.98 13.12 1.60
CA ARG A 131 24.02 13.81 2.39
C ARG A 131 25.21 12.91 2.74
N ASP A 132 24.99 11.60 2.87
CA ASP A 132 26.04 10.68 3.31
C ASP A 132 25.91 9.31 2.60
N PRO A 133 26.24 9.22 1.30
CA PRO A 133 26.16 7.97 0.53
C PRO A 133 27.05 6.85 1.10
N GLU A 134 28.16 7.22 1.75
CA GLU A 134 29.17 6.29 2.28
C GLU A 134 28.69 5.56 3.55
N GLY A 135 27.77 6.14 4.33
CA GLY A 135 27.17 5.49 5.50
C GLY A 135 26.15 4.39 5.16
N LEU A 136 25.66 4.35 3.91
CA LEU A 136 24.72 3.34 3.39
C LEU A 136 25.38 2.35 2.43
N HIS A 137 26.65 2.56 2.10
CA HIS A 137 27.49 1.63 1.35
C HIS A 137 28.56 1.07 2.28
N PRO A 138 28.28 0.02 3.08
CA PRO A 138 29.32 -0.66 3.83
C PRO A 138 30.31 -1.26 2.82
N GLY A 139 31.45 -0.62 2.64
CA GLY A 139 32.55 -1.13 1.85
C GLY A 139 32.95 -2.50 2.40
N VAL A 140 32.76 -3.56 1.61
CA VAL A 140 33.10 -4.95 1.98
C VAL A 140 34.60 -5.19 2.09
N VAL A 141 35.44 -4.17 1.82
CA VAL A 141 36.91 -4.22 1.96
C VAL A 141 37.42 -2.81 2.30
N PRO A 142 38.12 -2.56 3.43
CA PRO A 142 38.48 -3.47 4.52
C PRO A 142 37.42 -3.53 5.64
N LEU A 143 37.42 -4.60 6.45
CA LEU A 143 36.53 -4.79 7.61
C LEU A 143 36.77 -3.72 8.68
N VAL A 144 36.02 -2.62 8.61
CA VAL A 144 35.89 -1.63 9.68
C VAL A 144 34.56 -1.87 10.39
N ALA A 145 34.52 -1.70 11.72
CA ALA A 145 33.26 -1.80 12.46
C ALA A 145 32.24 -0.82 11.85
N PRO A 146 31.10 -1.31 11.33
CA PRO A 146 30.12 -0.44 10.70
C PRO A 146 29.65 0.56 11.74
N ALA A 147 29.93 1.85 11.51
CA ALA A 147 29.39 2.90 12.34
C ALA A 147 27.88 2.85 12.14
N LEU A 148 27.14 2.39 13.15
CA LEU A 148 25.67 2.45 13.15
C LEU A 148 25.32 3.93 12.97
N PRO A 149 24.81 4.34 11.79
CA PRO A 149 24.49 5.74 11.59
C PRO A 149 23.26 5.99 12.47
N LEU A 150 23.49 6.68 13.59
CA LEU A 150 22.48 6.92 14.63
C LEU A 150 21.27 7.68 14.07
N TRP A 151 21.47 8.41 12.98
CA TRP A 151 20.46 9.24 12.34
C TRP A 151 19.42 8.42 11.53
N PRO A 152 19.80 7.51 10.61
CA PRO A 152 18.88 6.52 10.02
C PRO A 152 18.17 5.63 11.06
N ALA A 153 18.88 5.22 12.11
CA ALA A 153 18.28 4.42 13.19
C ALA A 153 17.23 5.22 13.99
N ALA A 154 17.47 6.50 14.24
CA ALA A 154 16.46 7.39 14.84
C ALA A 154 15.26 7.63 13.90
N ALA A 155 15.51 7.73 12.60
CA ALA A 155 14.43 7.86 11.61
C ALA A 155 13.54 6.60 11.56
N THR A 156 14.09 5.38 11.64
CA THR A 156 13.26 4.17 11.70
C THR A 156 12.47 4.05 13.00
N LEU A 157 12.96 4.60 14.12
CA LEU A 157 12.18 4.69 15.36
C LEU A 157 10.93 5.58 15.21
N LEU A 158 10.97 6.63 14.38
CA LEU A 158 9.78 7.43 14.07
C LEU A 158 8.74 6.63 13.27
N ALA A 159 9.13 5.59 12.53
CA ALA A 159 8.20 4.68 11.85
C ALA A 159 7.39 3.82 12.84
N LEU A 160 7.82 3.72 14.11
CA LEU A 160 7.10 2.99 15.17
C LEU A 160 6.03 3.85 15.88
N LEU A 161 6.02 5.17 15.68
CA LEU A 161 5.01 6.06 16.29
C LEU A 161 3.55 5.61 16.05
N PRO A 162 3.15 5.17 14.85
CA PRO A 162 1.79 4.66 14.60
C PRO A 162 1.42 3.48 15.48
N ALA A 163 2.37 2.59 15.78
CA ALA A 163 2.12 1.39 16.58
C ALA A 163 1.79 1.73 18.04
N LEU A 164 2.22 2.90 18.52
CA LEU A 164 1.91 3.39 19.87
C LEU A 164 0.65 4.25 19.92
N VAL A 165 0.30 4.91 18.80
CA VAL A 165 -0.79 5.89 18.72
C VAL A 165 -2.11 5.26 18.23
N VAL A 166 -2.07 4.15 17.49
CA VAL A 166 -3.28 3.49 16.98
C VAL A 166 -3.79 2.46 18.00
N PRO A 167 -4.99 2.64 18.59
CA PRO A 167 -5.59 1.65 19.48
C PRO A 167 -5.76 0.32 18.73
N GLN A 168 -5.34 -0.78 19.35
CA GLN A 168 -5.67 -2.11 18.84
C GLN A 168 -7.14 -2.35 19.14
N ASP A 169 -8.00 -2.34 18.11
CA ASP A 169 -9.41 -2.70 18.30
C ASP A 169 -9.47 -4.08 18.96
N SER A 170 -9.94 -4.11 20.21
CA SER A 170 -10.14 -5.35 20.94
C SER A 170 -11.23 -6.11 20.20
N LYS A 171 -10.83 -7.24 19.60
CA LYS A 171 -11.73 -8.21 18.98
C LYS A 171 -12.86 -8.49 19.98
N GLU A 172 -14.04 -7.96 19.72
CA GLU A 172 -15.25 -8.31 20.46
C GLU A 172 -15.48 -9.82 20.24
N PRO A 173 -15.55 -10.63 21.31
CA PRO A 173 -15.72 -12.07 21.16
C PRO A 173 -17.09 -12.35 20.52
N PRO A 174 -17.19 -13.34 19.60
CA PRO A 174 -18.48 -13.70 19.03
C PRO A 174 -19.39 -14.25 20.14
N SER A 175 -20.58 -13.63 20.26
CA SER A 175 -21.69 -14.07 21.10
C SER A 175 -22.33 -15.36 20.57
#